data_AF-A0A2S2QT31-F1
#
_entry.id   AF-A0A2S2QT31-F1
#
_cell.length_a   1.000
_cell.length_b   1.000
_cell.length_c   1.000
_cell.angle_alpha   90.00
_cell.angle_beta   90.00
_cell.angle_gamma   90.00
#
_symmetry.space_group_name_H-M   'P 1'
#
loop_
_entity.id
_entity.type
_entity.pdbx_description
1 polymer ?
#
loop_
_entity_poly.entity_id
_entity_poly.type
_entity_poly.pdbx_seq_one_letter_code
_entity_poly.pdbx_strand_id
1 'polypeptide(L)'
;MKIGAEVYHNLKNVIKAKFGLDATAVGDEGGFAPNILENKEGLRLIETAIEKAGYKGKVQIGMDVAASEFYVDGKYDLDFKNKSESKDKSQIISTEALTDLYKEFIKEYPIVSIEDPFDQDHWEAWSALTGSTDIQIVGDDLTVTNPKRIAEAVEKK
;
A
#
# COMPACT_ATOMS: atom_id res chain seq x y z
N MET A 1 0.45 7.80 22.35
CA MET A 1 1.04 7.71 21.00
C MET A 1 2.59 7.66 21.00
N LYS A 2 3.26 7.11 22.03
CA LYS A 2 4.74 7.12 22.13
C LYS A 2 5.43 6.25 21.06
N ILE A 3 4.97 5.01 20.91
CA ILE A 3 5.56 4.01 19.99
C ILE A 3 5.57 4.52 18.55
N GLY A 4 4.44 5.04 18.05
CA GLY A 4 4.35 5.55 16.68
C GLY A 4 5.31 6.71 16.41
N ALA A 5 5.42 7.67 17.33
CA ALA A 5 6.34 8.80 17.19
C ALA A 5 7.82 8.36 17.16
N GLU A 6 8.18 7.38 17.98
CA GLU A 6 9.55 6.84 18.00
C GLU A 6 9.88 6.05 16.73
N VAL A 7 8.94 5.28 16.19
CA VAL A 7 9.10 4.61 14.89
C VAL A 7 9.24 5.64 13.77
N TYR A 8 8.39 6.67 13.75
CA TYR A 8 8.44 7.74 12.74
C TYR A 8 9.78 8.51 12.75
N HIS A 9 10.30 8.87 13.92
CA HIS A 9 11.62 9.51 14.02
C HIS A 9 12.76 8.58 13.60
N ASN A 10 12.66 7.28 13.89
CA ASN A 10 13.63 6.29 13.38
C ASN A 10 13.53 6.15 11.86
N LEU A 11 12.33 6.13 11.30
CA LEU A 11 12.10 6.08 9.85
C LEU A 11 12.75 7.27 9.14
N LYS A 12 12.62 8.48 9.70
CA LYS A 12 13.34 9.67 9.21
C LYS A 12 14.85 9.44 9.09
N ASN A 13 15.45 8.85 10.12
CA ASN A 13 16.89 8.58 10.15
C ASN A 13 17.29 7.49 9.16
N VAL A 14 16.48 6.45 9.00
CA VAL A 14 16.69 5.38 8.01
C VAL A 14 16.65 5.96 6.59
N ILE A 15 15.62 6.74 6.27
CA ILE A 15 15.47 7.39 4.96
C ILE A 15 16.62 8.36 4.71
N LYS A 16 16.94 9.24 5.68
CA LYS A 16 18.06 10.19 5.54
C LYS A 16 19.38 9.50 5.27
N ALA A 17 19.65 8.37 5.94
CA ALA A 17 20.89 7.62 5.75
C ALA A 17 20.98 6.97 4.37
N LYS A 18 19.84 6.54 3.79
CA LYS A 18 19.81 5.84 2.50
C LYS A 18 19.69 6.77 1.30
N PHE A 19 18.88 7.82 1.39
CA PHE A 19 18.49 8.68 0.26
C PHE A 19 18.90 10.15 0.44
N GLY A 20 19.48 10.53 1.58
CA GLY A 20 19.90 11.91 1.87
C GLY A 20 18.84 12.75 2.58
N LEU A 21 19.21 13.99 2.93
CA LEU A 21 18.35 14.90 3.71
C LEU A 21 17.06 15.26 2.98
N ASP A 22 17.13 15.48 1.67
CA ASP A 22 16.01 15.96 0.86
C ASP A 22 14.86 14.94 0.81
N ALA A 23 15.17 13.64 0.93
CA ALA A 23 14.19 12.57 1.00
C ALA A 23 13.38 12.54 2.32
N THR A 24 13.69 13.43 3.28
CA THR A 24 12.96 13.55 4.55
C THR A 24 11.99 14.72 4.61
N ALA A 25 11.73 15.36 3.46
CA ALA A 25 10.55 16.20 3.30
C ALA A 25 9.28 15.37 3.49
N VAL A 26 8.20 16.03 3.93
CA VAL A 26 6.92 15.39 4.19
C VAL A 26 5.92 15.67 3.07
N GLY A 27 5.09 14.69 2.74
CA GLY A 27 3.91 14.88 1.89
C GLY A 27 2.74 15.50 2.64
N ASP A 28 1.57 15.50 2.01
CA ASP A 28 0.37 16.19 2.49
C ASP A 28 -0.10 15.69 3.87
N GLU A 29 0.09 14.41 4.16
CA GLU A 29 -0.31 13.78 5.43
C GLU A 29 0.83 13.68 6.48
N GLY A 30 1.97 14.34 6.23
CA GLY A 30 3.08 14.35 7.17
C GLY A 30 4.00 13.10 7.11
N GLY A 31 3.68 12.10 6.28
CA GLY A 31 4.58 10.99 5.96
C GLY A 31 5.77 11.42 5.10
N PHE A 32 6.89 10.68 5.15
CA PHE A 32 8.05 10.96 4.29
C PHE A 32 7.81 10.48 2.85
N ALA A 33 8.31 11.23 1.87
CA ALA A 33 8.15 10.92 0.45
C ALA A 33 9.50 10.69 -0.26
N PRO A 34 10.26 9.64 0.09
CA PRO A 34 11.48 9.31 -0.64
C PRO A 34 11.15 8.91 -2.09
N ASN A 35 12.07 9.19 -3.02
CA ASN A 35 11.90 8.82 -4.43
C ASN A 35 12.15 7.31 -4.63
N ILE A 36 11.16 6.50 -4.27
CA ILE A 36 11.15 5.05 -4.43
C ILE A 36 10.09 4.65 -5.46
N LEU A 37 10.42 3.65 -6.27
CA LEU A 37 9.50 3.05 -7.25
C LEU A 37 8.92 1.75 -6.70
N GLU A 38 9.77 0.84 -6.21
CA GLU A 38 9.33 -0.46 -5.69
C GLU A 38 8.60 -0.32 -4.34
N ASN A 39 7.35 -0.76 -4.25
CA ASN A 39 6.56 -0.71 -3.00
C ASN A 39 7.24 -1.51 -1.85
N LYS A 40 7.92 -2.61 -2.18
CA LYS A 40 8.71 -3.40 -1.21
C LYS A 40 9.80 -2.59 -0.53
N GLU A 41 10.39 -1.62 -1.22
CA GLU A 41 11.39 -0.75 -0.61
C GLU A 41 10.79 0.08 0.52
N GLY A 42 9.55 0.59 0.35
CA GLY A 42 8.82 1.27 1.42
C GLY A 42 8.61 0.38 2.64
N LEU A 43 8.15 -0.86 2.42
CA LEU A 43 7.94 -1.84 3.49
C LEU A 43 9.24 -2.18 4.24
N ARG A 44 10.36 -2.38 3.53
CA ARG A 44 11.68 -2.63 4.15
C ARG A 44 12.14 -1.45 5.02
N LEU A 45 11.91 -0.22 4.58
CA LEU A 45 12.28 0.98 5.35
C LEU A 45 11.47 1.05 6.66
N ILE A 46 10.17 0.78 6.58
CA ILE A 46 9.27 0.75 7.74
C ILE A 46 9.69 -0.36 8.72
N GLU A 47 9.93 -1.58 8.23
CA GLU A 47 10.38 -2.69 9.08
C GLU A 47 11.70 -2.36 9.78
N THR A 48 12.68 -1.84 9.03
CA THR A 48 13.97 -1.40 9.59
C THR A 48 13.77 -0.33 10.69
N ALA A 49 12.83 0.60 10.49
CA ALA A 49 12.53 1.62 11.47
C ALA A 49 11.89 1.04 12.74
N ILE A 50 10.96 0.09 12.60
CA ILE A 50 10.33 -0.63 13.72
C ILE A 50 11.38 -1.39 14.53
N GLU A 51 12.31 -2.06 13.86
CA GLU A 51 13.41 -2.78 14.50
C GLU A 51 14.34 -1.84 15.26
N LYS A 52 14.79 -0.75 14.63
CA LYS A 52 15.66 0.25 15.26
C LYS A 52 15.00 0.96 16.45
N ALA A 53 13.68 1.11 16.42
CA ALA A 53 12.92 1.63 17.54
C ALA A 53 12.71 0.61 18.68
N GLY A 54 13.08 -0.67 18.49
CA GLY A 54 12.94 -1.72 19.50
C GLY A 54 11.52 -2.27 19.64
N TYR A 55 10.69 -2.13 18.60
CA TYR A 55 9.26 -2.48 18.63
C TYR A 55 8.86 -3.63 17.70
N LYS A 56 9.83 -4.45 17.27
CA LYS A 56 9.55 -5.67 16.48
C LYS A 56 8.51 -6.54 17.21
N GLY A 57 7.48 -6.98 16.47
CA GLY A 57 6.36 -7.76 16.99
C GLY A 57 5.33 -6.97 17.83
N LYS A 58 5.50 -5.66 17.99
CA LYS A 58 4.56 -4.77 18.68
C LYS A 58 3.89 -3.75 17.75
N VAL A 59 4.40 -3.62 16.54
CA VAL A 59 3.88 -2.73 15.49
C VAL A 59 3.60 -3.58 14.25
N GLN A 60 2.41 -3.38 13.68
CA GLN A 60 1.96 -4.00 12.44
C GLN A 60 1.81 -2.92 11.37
N ILE A 61 1.67 -3.32 10.11
CA ILE A 61 1.60 -2.43 8.95
C ILE A 61 0.18 -2.45 8.39
N GLY A 62 -0.34 -1.26 8.10
CA GLY A 62 -1.49 -1.04 7.23
C GLY A 62 -1.03 -0.36 5.95
N MET A 63 -1.71 -0.63 4.85
CA MET A 63 -1.46 0.00 3.56
C MET A 63 -2.77 0.54 3.01
N ASP A 64 -2.74 1.75 2.48
CA ASP A 64 -3.71 2.20 1.48
C ASP A 64 -3.00 2.16 0.13
N VAL A 65 -3.57 1.39 -0.79
CA VAL A 65 -3.01 1.22 -2.13
C VAL A 65 -3.62 2.24 -3.10
N ALA A 66 -4.85 2.70 -2.87
CA ALA A 66 -5.57 3.59 -3.78
C ALA A 66 -5.52 3.12 -5.25
N ALA A 67 -5.82 1.84 -5.49
CA ALA A 67 -5.58 1.21 -6.79
C ALA A 67 -6.39 1.79 -7.95
N SER A 68 -7.49 2.50 -7.68
CA SER A 68 -8.25 3.26 -8.66
C SER A 68 -7.37 4.30 -9.40
N GLU A 69 -6.39 4.89 -8.72
CA GLU A 69 -5.52 5.95 -9.27
C GLU A 69 -4.59 5.45 -10.39
N PHE A 70 -4.35 4.14 -10.44
CA PHE A 70 -3.46 3.52 -11.42
C PHE A 70 -4.08 2.36 -12.17
N TYR A 71 -5.41 2.23 -12.11
CA TYR A 71 -6.15 1.30 -12.93
C TYR A 71 -6.20 1.77 -14.39
N VAL A 72 -5.89 0.86 -15.32
CA VAL A 72 -5.88 1.13 -16.76
C VAL A 72 -6.31 -0.12 -17.52
N ASP A 73 -7.44 -0.03 -18.23
CA ASP A 73 -7.95 -1.05 -19.15
C ASP A 73 -7.97 -2.49 -18.58
N GLY A 74 -8.45 -2.67 -17.34
CA GLY A 74 -8.49 -3.99 -16.70
C GLY A 74 -7.20 -4.43 -16.03
N LYS A 75 -6.19 -3.55 -15.96
CA LYS A 75 -4.85 -3.78 -15.41
C LYS A 75 -4.43 -2.65 -14.49
N TYR A 76 -3.23 -2.74 -13.92
CA TYR A 76 -2.71 -1.78 -12.95
C TYR A 76 -1.31 -1.32 -13.32
N ASP A 77 -1.11 -0.01 -13.46
CA ASP A 77 0.17 0.62 -13.82
C ASP A 77 0.95 1.08 -12.58
N LEU A 78 1.91 0.27 -12.12
CA LEU A 78 2.67 0.60 -10.91
C LEU A 78 3.62 1.81 -11.09
N ASP A 79 3.80 2.31 -12.32
CA ASP A 79 4.57 3.53 -12.63
C ASP A 79 3.67 4.66 -13.18
N PHE A 80 2.40 4.72 -12.77
CA PHE A 80 1.40 5.69 -13.31
C PHE A 80 1.79 7.17 -13.19
N LYS A 81 2.68 7.52 -12.24
CA LYS A 81 3.21 8.88 -12.05
C LYS A 81 4.23 9.26 -13.14
N ASN A 82 4.88 8.27 -13.77
CA ASN A 82 5.75 8.51 -14.91
C ASN A 82 4.90 8.79 -16.16
N LYS A 83 4.97 10.03 -16.63
CA LYS A 83 4.25 10.49 -17.83
C LYS A 83 5.07 10.35 -19.11
N SER A 84 6.26 9.73 -19.06
CA SER A 84 7.07 9.50 -20.25
C SER A 84 6.37 8.54 -21.23
N GLU A 85 6.36 8.90 -22.51
CA GLU A 85 5.91 7.99 -23.59
C GLU A 85 6.80 6.74 -23.69
N SER A 86 8.05 6.83 -23.22
CA SER A 86 9.01 5.73 -23.20
C SER A 86 9.00 4.92 -21.90
N LYS A 87 7.97 5.07 -21.05
CA LYS A 87 7.90 4.34 -19.78
C LYS A 87 7.84 2.83 -20.00
N ASP A 88 8.36 2.09 -19.04
CA ASP A 88 8.40 0.64 -19.10
C ASP A 88 6.99 0.06 -18.93
N LYS A 89 6.43 -0.49 -20.01
CA LYS A 89 5.11 -1.11 -20.00
C LYS A 89 5.06 -2.42 -19.20
N SER A 90 6.20 -2.98 -18.80
CA SER A 90 6.24 -4.15 -17.91
C SER A 90 5.70 -3.83 -16.51
N GLN A 91 5.64 -2.54 -16.13
CA GLN A 91 5.02 -2.07 -14.89
C GLN A 91 3.48 -2.10 -14.92
N ILE A 92 2.88 -2.35 -16.10
CA ILE A 92 1.43 -2.58 -16.23
C ILE A 92 1.14 -4.06 -16.03
N ILE A 93 0.68 -4.40 -14.84
CA ILE A 93 0.47 -5.78 -14.39
C ILE A 93 -1.01 -6.16 -14.37
N SER A 94 -1.30 -7.45 -14.48
CA SER A 94 -2.67 -7.96 -14.38
C SER A 94 -3.18 -7.96 -12.94
N THR A 95 -4.48 -8.11 -12.77
CA THR A 95 -5.13 -8.29 -11.45
C THR A 95 -4.54 -9.46 -10.68
N GLU A 96 -4.24 -10.58 -11.36
CA GLU A 96 -3.65 -11.77 -10.72
C GLU A 96 -2.24 -11.48 -10.22
N ALA A 97 -1.42 -10.80 -11.04
CA ALA A 97 -0.07 -10.42 -10.64
C ALA A 97 -0.08 -9.43 -9.46
N LEU A 98 -1.04 -8.49 -9.43
CA LEU A 98 -1.21 -7.57 -8.31
C LEU A 98 -1.68 -8.31 -7.04
N THR A 99 -2.59 -9.27 -7.19
CA THR A 99 -3.05 -10.14 -6.10
C THR A 99 -1.90 -10.96 -5.50
N ASP A 100 -1.06 -11.55 -6.36
CA ASP A 100 0.10 -12.32 -5.93
C ASP A 100 1.13 -11.44 -5.21
N LEU A 101 1.30 -10.18 -5.67
CA LEU A 101 2.13 -9.19 -5.00
C LEU A 101 1.64 -8.89 -3.58
N TYR A 102 0.33 -8.70 -3.38
CA TYR A 102 -0.23 -8.50 -2.04
C TYR A 102 -0.04 -9.73 -1.15
N LYS A 103 -0.25 -10.94 -1.67
CA LYS A 103 -0.03 -12.18 -0.92
C LYS A 103 1.43 -12.33 -0.51
N GLU A 104 2.37 -11.95 -1.38
CA GLU A 104 3.78 -11.90 -1.05
C GLU A 104 4.05 -10.91 0.08
N PHE A 105 3.47 -9.71 0.02
CA PHE A 105 3.66 -8.71 1.09
C PHE A 105 3.10 -9.20 2.42
N ILE A 106 1.92 -9.80 2.44
CA ILE A 106 1.28 -10.36 3.65
C ILE A 106 2.14 -11.48 4.25
N LYS A 107 2.80 -12.28 3.41
CA LYS A 107 3.69 -13.37 3.85
C LYS A 107 5.00 -12.84 4.42
N GLU A 108 5.57 -11.79 3.83
CA GLU A 108 6.91 -11.30 4.16
C GLU A 108 6.92 -10.24 5.27
N TYR A 109 5.86 -9.45 5.41
CA TYR A 109 5.78 -8.30 6.33
C TYR A 109 4.59 -8.46 7.29
N PRO A 110 4.61 -7.81 8.47
CA PRO A 110 3.52 -7.87 9.44
C PRO A 110 2.31 -7.01 9.02
N ILE A 111 1.82 -7.20 7.80
CA ILE A 111 0.66 -6.50 7.25
C ILE A 111 -0.61 -7.12 7.83
N VAL A 112 -1.50 -6.27 8.34
CA VAL A 112 -2.79 -6.67 8.91
C VAL A 112 -3.98 -5.95 8.30
N SER A 113 -3.74 -4.96 7.46
CA SER A 113 -4.79 -4.22 6.76
C SER A 113 -4.30 -3.75 5.39
N ILE A 114 -5.12 -3.96 4.37
CA ILE A 114 -4.95 -3.36 3.03
C ILE A 114 -6.25 -2.66 2.65
N GLU A 115 -6.15 -1.37 2.32
CA GLU A 115 -7.21 -0.51 1.83
C GLU A 115 -7.06 -0.31 0.33
N ASP A 116 -8.20 -0.29 -0.38
CA ASP A 116 -8.32 -0.13 -1.83
C ASP A 116 -7.31 -0.92 -2.68
N PRO A 117 -7.22 -2.26 -2.50
CA PRO A 117 -6.32 -3.12 -3.28
C PRO A 117 -6.66 -3.16 -4.77
N PHE A 118 -7.88 -2.80 -5.16
CA PHE A 118 -8.30 -2.77 -6.57
C PHE A 118 -9.15 -1.55 -6.84
N ASP A 119 -9.35 -1.27 -8.13
CA ASP A 119 -10.25 -0.24 -8.62
C ASP A 119 -11.64 -0.34 -7.98
N GLN A 120 -12.24 0.83 -7.73
CA GLN A 120 -13.52 1.00 -7.04
C GLN A 120 -14.70 0.20 -7.64
N ASP A 121 -14.67 -0.15 -8.93
CA ASP A 121 -15.74 -0.94 -9.57
C ASP A 121 -15.31 -2.37 -9.94
N HIS A 122 -14.10 -2.79 -9.57
CA HIS A 122 -13.55 -4.12 -9.88
C HIS A 122 -14.00 -5.21 -8.88
N TRP A 123 -15.30 -5.32 -8.65
CA TRP A 123 -15.91 -6.17 -7.62
C TRP A 123 -15.43 -7.62 -7.56
N GLU A 124 -15.15 -8.24 -8.71
CA GLU A 124 -14.65 -9.62 -8.77
C GLU A 124 -13.28 -9.76 -8.07
N ALA A 125 -12.35 -8.84 -8.34
CA ALA A 125 -11.03 -8.83 -7.72
C ALA A 125 -11.11 -8.63 -6.20
N TRP A 126 -11.96 -7.70 -5.77
CA TRP A 126 -12.25 -7.45 -4.35
C TRP A 126 -12.74 -8.70 -3.62
N SER A 127 -13.73 -9.38 -4.20
CA SER A 127 -14.32 -10.60 -3.63
C SER A 127 -13.27 -11.72 -3.55
N ALA A 128 -12.50 -11.89 -4.64
CA ALA A 128 -11.46 -12.92 -4.72
C ALA A 128 -10.34 -12.72 -3.68
N LEU A 129 -9.83 -11.50 -3.51
CA LEU A 129 -8.80 -11.23 -2.50
C LEU A 129 -9.36 -11.39 -1.09
N THR A 130 -10.52 -10.79 -0.81
CA THR A 130 -11.17 -10.85 0.51
C THR A 130 -11.45 -12.28 0.96
N GLY A 131 -11.89 -13.15 0.04
CA GLY A 131 -12.09 -14.58 0.32
C GLY A 131 -10.80 -15.41 0.43
N SER A 132 -9.64 -14.84 0.08
CA SER A 132 -8.34 -15.56 0.06
C SER A 132 -7.39 -15.21 1.20
N THR A 133 -7.75 -14.27 2.08
CA THR A 133 -6.88 -13.79 3.17
C THR A 133 -7.67 -13.51 4.45
N ASP A 134 -7.00 -13.62 5.59
CA ASP A 134 -7.58 -13.36 6.91
C ASP A 134 -7.28 -11.94 7.45
N ILE A 135 -6.50 -11.15 6.71
CA ILE A 135 -6.22 -9.75 7.10
C ILE A 135 -7.44 -8.86 6.84
N GLN A 136 -7.44 -7.67 7.42
CA GLN A 136 -8.47 -6.68 7.14
C GLN A 136 -8.34 -6.16 5.69
N ILE A 137 -9.42 -6.22 4.92
CA ILE A 137 -9.55 -5.53 3.63
C ILE A 137 -10.54 -4.38 3.81
N VAL A 138 -10.11 -3.17 3.46
CA VAL A 138 -10.87 -1.93 3.67
C VAL A 138 -11.25 -1.35 2.31
N GLY A 139 -12.51 -0.91 2.18
CA GLY A 139 -12.98 -0.20 0.99
C GLY A 139 -13.23 1.26 1.30
N ASP A 140 -12.39 2.15 0.76
CA ASP A 140 -12.59 3.60 0.77
C ASP A 140 -13.35 4.03 -0.49
N ASP A 141 -12.68 4.11 -1.65
CA ASP A 141 -13.30 4.45 -2.94
C ASP A 141 -14.33 3.40 -3.37
N LEU A 142 -14.14 2.13 -2.98
CA LEU A 142 -15.13 1.09 -3.22
C LEU A 142 -16.49 1.45 -2.61
N THR A 143 -16.49 2.03 -1.42
CA THR A 143 -17.73 2.24 -0.65
C THR A 143 -18.17 3.69 -0.59
N VAL A 144 -17.24 4.65 -0.70
CA VAL A 144 -17.42 6.11 -0.61
C VAL A 144 -18.36 6.53 0.52
N THR A 145 -18.33 5.80 1.65
CA THR A 145 -19.26 5.97 2.78
C THR A 145 -20.75 5.98 2.35
N ASN A 146 -21.08 5.31 1.24
CA ASN A 146 -22.42 5.26 0.64
C ASN A 146 -23.14 3.97 1.05
N PRO A 147 -24.31 4.07 1.73
CA PRO A 147 -25.04 2.89 2.21
C PRO A 147 -25.37 1.85 1.14
N LYS A 148 -25.59 2.27 -0.12
CA LYS A 148 -25.88 1.33 -1.21
C LYS A 148 -24.67 0.51 -1.61
N ARG A 149 -23.50 1.17 -1.78
CA ARG A 149 -22.25 0.48 -2.11
C ARG A 149 -21.76 -0.38 -0.95
N ILE A 150 -21.95 0.06 0.29
CA ILE A 150 -21.68 -0.75 1.48
C ILE A 150 -22.55 -2.02 1.49
N ALA A 151 -23.85 -1.90 1.22
CA ALA A 151 -24.73 -3.06 1.15
C ALA A 151 -24.29 -4.06 0.06
N GLU A 152 -23.92 -3.55 -1.11
CA GLU A 152 -23.38 -4.37 -2.20
C GLU A 152 -22.04 -5.04 -1.86
N ALA A 153 -21.13 -4.32 -1.19
CA ALA A 153 -19.86 -4.87 -0.72
C ALA A 153 -20.05 -6.00 0.31
N VAL A 154 -21.07 -5.88 1.17
CA VAL A 154 -21.43 -6.95 2.12
C VAL A 154 -22.02 -8.16 1.41
N GLU A 155 -22.83 -7.96 0.37
CA GLU A 155 -23.44 -9.05 -0.41
C GLU A 155 -22.40 -9.84 -1.22
N LYS A 156 -21.39 -9.16 -1.76
CA LYS A 156 -20.37 -9.75 -2.63
C LYS A 156 -19.12 -10.26 -1.91
N LYS A 157 -19.03 -10.08 -0.59
CA LYS A 157 -17.87 -10.45 0.22
C LYS A 157 -17.48 -11.93 0.10
#